data_AF-A0A1B7KM77-F1
#
_entry.id   AF-A0A1B7KM77-F1
#
_cell.length_a   1.000
_cell.length_b   1.000
_cell.length_c   1.000
_cell.angle_alpha   90.00
_cell.angle_beta   90.00
_cell.angle_gamma   90.00
#
_symmetry.space_group_name_H-M   'P 1'
#
loop_
_entity.id
_entity.type
_entity.pdbx_description
1 polymer ?
#
loop_
_entity_poly.entity_id
_entity_poly.type
_entity_poly.pdbx_seq_one_letter_code
_entity_poly.pdbx_strand_id
1 'polypeptide(L)'
;MDSLLNNDVQINVIEVFLSTVVGALLAILFVAIINQKILYKISNWLHISNKHGDEDIWEFLFNSNDVEWVNIRDLESKIVYQGAVSAFSHKDDNRELVLSQVKVFKDDESGELRELYDMSFVYFNFDVNSKIIIEIDKRGEENDE
;
A
#
# COMPACT_ATOMS: atom_id res chain seq x y z
N MET A 1 -21.40 30.72 33.54
CA MET A 1 -22.55 31.02 32.65
C MET A 1 -22.96 32.48 32.73
N ASP A 2 -22.65 33.17 33.85
CA ASP A 2 -23.01 34.57 34.07
C ASP A 2 -22.22 35.60 33.23
N SER A 3 -21.08 35.24 32.64
CA SER A 3 -20.34 36.15 31.74
C SER A 3 -20.85 36.16 30.30
N LEU A 4 -21.81 35.30 29.94
CA LEU A 4 -22.38 35.23 28.58
C LEU A 4 -23.66 36.07 28.42
N LEU A 5 -24.20 36.63 29.52
CA LEU A 5 -25.50 37.33 29.54
C LEU A 5 -25.43 38.77 30.08
N ASN A 6 -24.24 39.29 30.37
CA ASN A 6 -24.07 40.63 30.93
C ASN A 6 -23.18 41.50 30.03
N ASN A 7 -23.69 42.64 29.57
CA ASN A 7 -23.02 43.53 28.60
C ASN A 7 -21.92 44.42 29.19
N ASP A 8 -21.61 44.27 30.49
CA ASP A 8 -20.59 45.05 31.22
C ASP A 8 -19.29 44.25 31.47
N VAL A 9 -19.05 43.21 30.66
CA VAL A 9 -17.85 42.39 30.74
C VAL A 9 -16.77 43.02 29.87
N GLN A 10 -15.79 43.68 30.50
CA GLN A 10 -14.59 44.17 29.82
C GLN A 10 -13.80 42.97 29.30
N ILE A 11 -13.81 42.77 27.98
CA ILE A 11 -13.05 41.70 27.34
C ILE A 11 -11.56 41.98 27.56
N ASN A 12 -10.90 41.06 28.26
CA ASN A 12 -9.48 41.14 28.48
C ASN A 12 -8.73 40.70 27.22
N VAL A 13 -8.20 41.65 26.46
CA VAL A 13 -7.47 41.40 25.21
C VAL A 13 -6.28 40.45 25.42
N ILE A 14 -5.67 40.45 26.61
CA ILE A 14 -4.57 39.52 26.93
C ILE A 14 -5.03 38.07 27.00
N GLU A 15 -6.26 37.83 27.48
CA GLU A 15 -6.83 36.48 27.55
C GLU A 15 -7.11 35.95 26.15
N VAL A 16 -7.59 36.80 25.25
CA VAL A 16 -7.82 36.45 23.84
C VAL A 16 -6.51 36.11 23.14
N PHE A 17 -5.46 36.92 23.38
CA PHE A 17 -4.14 36.68 22.82
C PHE A 17 -3.52 35.38 23.33
N LEU A 18 -3.53 35.16 24.65
CA LEU A 18 -3.03 33.92 25.27
C LEU A 18 -3.80 32.69 24.78
N SER A 19 -5.12 32.78 24.65
CA SER A 19 -5.95 31.69 24.10
C SER A 19 -5.55 31.33 22.67
N THR A 20 -5.22 32.33 21.86
CA THR A 20 -4.77 32.12 20.47
C THR A 20 -3.42 31.41 20.41
N VAL A 21 -2.47 31.82 21.27
CA VAL A 21 -1.14 31.18 21.37
C VAL A 21 -1.26 29.73 21.84
N VAL A 22 -2.08 29.48 22.86
CA VAL A 22 -2.34 28.11 23.35
C VAL A 22 -2.98 27.26 22.24
N GLY A 23 -3.93 27.81 21.49
CA GLY A 23 -4.53 27.13 20.34
C GLY A 23 -3.51 26.74 19.26
N ALA A 24 -2.59 27.65 18.92
CA ALA A 24 -1.52 27.37 17.96
C ALA A 24 -0.56 26.27 18.45
N LEU A 25 -0.16 26.31 19.73
CA LEU A 25 0.67 25.27 20.33
C LEU A 25 -0.03 23.91 20.37
N LEU A 26 -1.33 23.89 20.69
CA LEU A 26 -2.14 22.68 20.62
C LEU A 26 -2.22 22.14 19.19
N ALA A 27 -2.39 22.99 18.19
CA ALA A 27 -2.42 22.55 16.79
C ALA A 27 -1.10 21.87 16.38
N ILE A 28 0.04 22.43 16.77
CA ILE A 28 1.37 21.82 16.53
C ILE A 28 1.47 20.46 17.24
N LEU A 29 1.01 20.39 18.49
CA LEU A 29 1.00 19.13 19.25
C LEU A 29 0.08 18.09 18.59
N PHE A 30 -1.10 18.48 18.11
CA PHE A 30 -2.02 17.61 17.38
C PHE A 30 -1.39 17.07 16.10
N VAL A 31 -0.71 17.93 15.31
CA VAL A 31 0.01 17.50 14.10
C VAL A 31 1.11 16.51 14.45
N ALA A 32 1.86 16.75 15.54
CA ALA A 32 2.88 15.81 16.01
C ALA A 32 2.29 14.45 16.43
N ILE A 33 1.14 14.44 17.13
CA ILE A 33 0.44 13.22 17.55
C ILE A 33 -0.11 12.45 16.35
N ILE A 34 -0.69 13.14 15.37
CA ILE A 34 -1.20 12.54 14.13
C ILE A 34 -0.05 11.89 13.35
N ASN A 35 1.09 12.56 13.24
CA ASN A 35 2.26 12.05 12.53
C ASN A 35 2.92 10.84 13.23
N GLN A 36 2.76 10.68 14.54
CA GLN A 36 3.39 9.60 15.31
C GLN A 36 2.63 8.26 15.29
N LYS A 37 1.61 8.09 14.42
CA LYS A 37 0.79 6.87 14.33
C LYS A 37 0.10 6.43 15.63
N ILE A 38 0.11 7.25 16.69
CA ILE A 38 -0.50 6.93 18.00
C ILE A 38 -2.01 6.80 17.89
N LEU A 39 -2.65 7.66 17.10
CA LEU A 39 -4.09 7.58 16.82
C LEU A 39 -4.45 6.27 16.11
N TYR A 40 -3.63 5.81 15.16
CA TYR A 40 -3.81 4.50 14.53
C TYR A 40 -3.72 3.36 15.55
N LYS A 41 -2.78 3.43 16.50
CA LYS A 41 -2.63 2.42 17.56
C LYS A 41 -3.83 2.35 18.51
N ILE A 42 -4.42 3.50 18.85
CA ILE A 42 -5.62 3.59 19.71
C ILE A 42 -6.89 3.19 18.94
N SER A 43 -7.03 3.61 17.68
CA SER A 43 -8.16 3.22 16.81
C SER A 43 -8.18 1.73 16.51
N ASN A 44 -7.01 1.08 16.38
CA ASN A 44 -6.87 -0.37 16.24
C ASN A 44 -7.21 -1.09 17.56
N TRP A 45 -6.86 -0.51 18.72
CA TRP A 45 -7.25 -1.05 20.04
C TRP A 45 -8.76 -0.95 20.31
N LEU A 46 -9.42 0.08 19.77
CA LEU A 46 -10.87 0.31 19.92
C LEU A 46 -11.73 -0.35 18.82
N HIS A 47 -11.15 -1.10 17.87
CA HIS A 47 -11.88 -1.72 16.74
C HIS A 47 -12.73 -0.75 15.90
N ILE A 48 -12.37 0.55 15.86
CA ILE A 48 -13.08 1.56 15.05
C ILE A 48 -12.53 1.58 13.61
N SER A 49 -11.37 0.97 13.36
CA SER A 49 -10.71 0.92 12.05
C SER A 49 -9.98 -0.41 11.87
N ASN A 50 -10.32 -1.16 10.82
CA ASN A 50 -9.57 -2.33 10.32
C ASN A 50 -8.40 -1.94 9.42
N LYS A 51 -8.04 -0.66 9.34
CA LYS A 51 -6.85 -0.22 8.60
C LYS A 51 -5.61 -0.56 9.43
N HIS A 52 -5.15 -1.80 9.26
CA HIS A 52 -3.91 -2.28 9.84
C HIS A 52 -2.76 -1.39 9.36
N GLY A 53 -2.04 -0.86 10.34
CA GLY A 53 -0.89 0.02 10.15
C GLY A 53 0.41 -0.72 9.87
N ASP A 54 0.32 -1.93 9.35
CA ASP A 54 1.43 -2.60 8.68
C ASP A 54 1.24 -2.30 7.19
N GLU A 55 2.26 -1.75 6.55
CA GLU A 55 2.33 -1.63 5.09
C GLU A 55 1.88 -2.97 4.50
N ASP A 56 0.87 -2.98 3.62
CA ASP A 56 0.41 -4.23 3.01
C ASP A 56 1.65 -4.89 2.41
N ILE A 57 1.93 -6.16 2.74
CA ILE A 57 3.12 -6.86 2.21
C ILE A 57 3.14 -6.75 0.69
N TRP A 58 1.98 -6.70 0.04
CA TRP A 58 1.83 -6.37 -1.37
C TRP A 58 2.48 -5.03 -1.75
N GLU A 59 2.08 -3.95 -1.06
CA GLU A 59 2.65 -2.62 -1.27
C GLU A 59 4.13 -2.60 -0.94
N PHE A 60 4.55 -3.16 0.20
CA PHE A 60 5.96 -3.24 0.58
C PHE A 60 6.81 -3.95 -0.48
N LEU A 61 6.33 -5.07 -1.00
CA LEU A 61 7.03 -5.89 -1.99
C LEU A 61 7.26 -5.12 -3.29
N PHE A 62 6.19 -4.57 -3.88
CA PHE A 62 6.27 -3.94 -5.19
C PHE A 62 6.69 -2.46 -5.13
N ASN A 63 6.68 -1.83 -3.94
CA ASN A 63 7.34 -0.53 -3.73
C ASN A 63 8.86 -0.67 -3.49
N SER A 64 9.36 -1.87 -3.23
CA SER A 64 10.81 -2.06 -3.14
C SER A 64 11.44 -1.88 -4.52
N ASN A 65 12.52 -1.08 -4.60
CA ASN A 65 13.21 -0.80 -5.88
C ASN A 65 13.84 -2.04 -6.53
N ASP A 66 13.75 -3.21 -5.89
CA ASP A 66 14.40 -4.44 -6.31
C ASP A 66 13.47 -5.37 -7.11
N VAL A 67 12.17 -5.07 -7.20
CA VAL A 67 11.17 -5.92 -7.87
C VAL A 67 10.83 -5.36 -9.24
N GLU A 68 11.68 -5.66 -10.22
CA GLU A 68 11.47 -5.27 -11.62
C GLU A 68 10.74 -6.36 -12.42
N TRP A 69 11.09 -7.62 -12.20
CA TRP A 69 10.57 -8.76 -12.96
C TRP A 69 9.95 -9.81 -12.05
N VAL A 70 8.83 -10.38 -12.49
CA VAL A 70 8.13 -11.45 -11.77
C VAL A 70 7.68 -12.56 -12.70
N ASN A 71 7.56 -13.77 -12.14
CA ASN A 71 6.82 -14.86 -12.75
C ASN A 71 5.50 -15.06 -11.99
N ILE A 72 4.38 -14.98 -12.69
CA ILE A 72 3.06 -15.33 -12.17
C ILE A 72 2.75 -16.75 -12.61
N ARG A 73 2.66 -17.65 -11.65
CA ARG A 73 2.39 -19.07 -11.86
C ARG A 73 0.98 -19.41 -11.43
N ASP A 74 0.13 -19.73 -12.39
CA ASP A 74 -1.21 -20.29 -12.15
C ASP A 74 -1.10 -21.80 -12.01
N LEU A 75 -1.32 -22.29 -10.78
CA LEU A 75 -1.18 -23.71 -10.46
C LEU A 75 -2.28 -24.59 -11.04
N GLU A 76 -3.43 -24.01 -11.38
CA GLU A 76 -4.57 -24.73 -11.95
C GLU A 76 -4.41 -24.90 -13.45
N SER A 77 -4.13 -23.80 -14.16
CA SER A 77 -3.94 -23.85 -15.62
C SER A 77 -2.55 -24.30 -16.05
N LYS A 78 -1.57 -24.35 -15.12
CA LYS A 78 -0.15 -24.63 -15.41
C LYS A 78 0.43 -23.64 -16.41
N ILE A 79 -0.01 -22.39 -16.37
CA ILE A 79 0.53 -21.31 -17.19
C ILE A 79 1.41 -20.43 -16.32
N VAL A 80 2.56 -20.05 -16.86
CA VAL A 80 3.50 -19.13 -16.23
C VAL A 80 3.63 -17.89 -17.10
N TYR A 81 3.48 -16.72 -16.50
CA TYR A 81 3.66 -15.43 -17.14
C TYR A 81 4.89 -14.76 -16.56
N GLN A 82 5.92 -14.55 -17.36
CA GLN A 82 7.11 -13.81 -16.98
C GLN A 82 7.02 -12.40 -17.56
N GLY A 83 7.22 -11.36 -16.75
CA GLY A 83 7.17 -9.99 -17.25
C GLY A 83 7.67 -8.96 -16.25
N ALA A 84 7.92 -7.75 -16.77
CA ALA A 84 8.31 -6.61 -15.97
C ALA A 84 7.08 -5.98 -15.30
N VAL A 85 7.18 -5.65 -14.01
CA VAL A 85 6.11 -5.01 -13.25
C VAL A 85 5.91 -3.59 -13.78
N SER A 86 4.72 -3.31 -14.32
CA SER A 86 4.37 -1.98 -14.84
C SER A 86 3.50 -1.17 -13.89
N ALA A 87 2.60 -1.83 -13.16
CA ALA A 87 1.73 -1.22 -12.16
C ALA A 87 1.14 -2.29 -11.24
N PHE A 88 0.79 -1.91 -10.02
CA PHE A 88 0.11 -2.76 -9.06
C PHE A 88 -0.83 -1.95 -8.19
N SER A 89 -1.89 -2.59 -7.71
CA SER A 89 -2.82 -2.04 -6.74
C SER A 89 -3.46 -3.16 -5.94
N HIS A 90 -4.12 -2.80 -4.84
CA HIS A 90 -4.96 -3.73 -4.14
C HIS A 90 -6.21 -3.03 -3.60
N LYS A 91 -7.28 -3.82 -3.45
CA LYS A 91 -8.51 -3.38 -2.81
C LYS A 91 -9.18 -4.56 -2.14
N ASP A 92 -9.38 -4.43 -0.82
CA ASP A 92 -9.95 -5.48 0.02
C ASP A 92 -9.18 -6.80 -0.21
N ASP A 93 -9.87 -7.86 -0.63
CA ASP A 93 -9.31 -9.20 -0.87
C ASP A 93 -8.81 -9.41 -2.32
N ASN A 94 -8.74 -8.36 -3.14
CA ASN A 94 -8.26 -8.44 -4.52
C ASN A 94 -6.89 -7.78 -4.70
N ARG A 95 -6.05 -8.44 -5.50
CA ARG A 95 -4.76 -7.95 -5.99
C ARG A 95 -4.83 -7.68 -7.48
N GLU A 96 -4.26 -6.56 -7.89
CA GLU A 96 -4.17 -6.15 -9.27
C GLU A 96 -2.71 -5.94 -9.66
N LEU A 97 -2.32 -6.52 -10.79
CA LEU A 97 -0.95 -6.48 -11.28
C LEU A 97 -0.96 -6.34 -12.80
N VAL A 98 -0.19 -5.38 -13.32
CA VAL A 98 0.04 -5.19 -14.75
C VAL A 98 1.48 -5.55 -15.03
N LEU A 99 1.67 -6.53 -15.91
CA LEU A 99 2.97 -6.88 -16.45
C LEU A 99 3.14 -6.27 -17.84
N SER A 100 4.37 -5.91 -18.17
CA SER A 100 4.82 -5.52 -19.50
C SER A 100 5.91 -6.47 -19.99
N GLN A 101 6.16 -6.49 -21.31
CA GLN A 101 7.17 -7.36 -21.93
C GLN A 101 6.98 -8.84 -21.54
N VAL A 102 5.74 -9.32 -21.68
CA VAL A 102 5.31 -10.59 -21.09
C VAL A 102 5.61 -11.75 -22.01
N LYS A 103 6.23 -12.79 -21.47
CA LYS A 103 6.37 -14.10 -22.09
C LYS A 103 5.48 -15.11 -21.39
N VAL A 104 4.78 -15.94 -22.16
CA VAL A 104 3.85 -16.93 -21.62
C VAL A 104 4.39 -18.34 -21.87
N PHE A 105 4.43 -19.14 -20.82
CA PHE A 105 4.91 -20.51 -20.84
C PHE A 105 3.84 -21.48 -20.35
N LYS A 106 3.92 -22.72 -20.84
CA LYS A 106 3.23 -23.87 -20.26
C LYS A 106 4.22 -24.63 -19.38
N ASP A 107 3.83 -24.87 -18.13
CA ASP A 107 4.48 -25.87 -17.27
C ASP A 107 3.88 -27.24 -17.63
N ASP A 108 4.75 -28.16 -18.05
CA ASP A 108 4.38 -29.50 -18.49
C ASP A 108 4.54 -30.57 -17.40
N GLU A 109 4.68 -30.16 -16.14
CA GLU A 109 4.85 -31.01 -14.95
C GLU A 109 6.19 -31.79 -14.91
N SER A 110 6.99 -31.74 -15.99
CA SER A 110 8.33 -32.31 -16.02
C SER A 110 9.39 -31.41 -15.37
N GLY A 111 9.00 -30.16 -15.06
CA GLY A 111 9.89 -29.10 -14.60
C GLY A 111 10.43 -28.23 -15.73
N GLU A 112 10.10 -28.53 -16.99
CA GLU A 112 10.44 -27.71 -18.14
C GLU A 112 9.32 -26.70 -18.46
N LEU A 113 9.72 -25.48 -18.84
CA LEU A 113 8.81 -24.44 -19.29
C LEU A 113 8.85 -24.36 -20.82
N ARG A 114 7.71 -24.61 -21.47
CA ARG A 114 7.57 -24.46 -22.92
C ARG A 114 6.97 -23.11 -23.26
N GLU A 115 7.73 -22.25 -23.92
CA GLU A 115 7.25 -20.94 -24.40
C GLU A 115 6.07 -21.14 -25.37
N LEU A 116 5.04 -20.32 -25.21
CA LEU A 116 3.83 -20.34 -26.01
C LEU A 116 3.75 -19.13 -26.94
N TYR A 117 3.85 -17.92 -26.38
CA TYR A 117 3.74 -16.65 -27.10
C TYR A 117 4.17 -15.47 -26.21
N ASP A 118 4.35 -14.31 -26.85
CA ASP A 118 4.71 -13.04 -26.21
C ASP A 118 3.56 -12.03 -26.30
N MET A 119 3.46 -11.13 -25.32
CA MET A 119 2.47 -10.05 -25.23
C MET A 119 3.13 -8.77 -24.71
N SER A 120 2.68 -7.61 -25.21
CA SER A 120 3.20 -6.33 -24.71
C SER A 120 2.78 -6.05 -23.27
N PHE A 121 1.53 -6.37 -22.92
CA PHE A 121 0.98 -6.17 -21.59
C PHE A 121 0.00 -7.29 -21.21
N VAL A 122 -0.05 -7.64 -19.94
CA VAL A 122 -1.08 -8.51 -19.35
C VAL A 122 -1.55 -7.91 -18.02
N TYR A 123 -2.86 -7.84 -17.83
CA TYR A 123 -3.48 -7.42 -16.58
C TYR A 123 -3.99 -8.64 -15.81
N PHE A 124 -3.69 -8.68 -14.53
CA PHE A 124 -4.13 -9.69 -13.59
C PHE A 124 -5.01 -9.05 -12.53
N ASN A 125 -6.13 -9.70 -12.25
CA ASN A 125 -6.99 -9.43 -11.10
C ASN A 125 -7.26 -10.78 -10.43
N PHE A 126 -6.78 -10.95 -9.22
CA PHE A 126 -7.01 -12.20 -8.49
C PHE A 126 -7.27 -11.97 -7.02
N ASP A 127 -8.14 -12.82 -6.49
CA ASP A 127 -8.45 -12.92 -5.07
C ASP A 127 -7.25 -13.48 -4.29
N VAL A 128 -7.07 -13.06 -3.04
CA VAL A 128 -5.99 -13.56 -2.16
C VAL A 128 -6.03 -15.08 -1.93
N ASN A 129 -7.18 -15.74 -2.14
CA ASN A 129 -7.33 -17.19 -2.03
C ASN A 129 -7.09 -17.93 -3.36
N SER A 130 -6.76 -17.21 -4.44
CA SER A 130 -6.42 -17.83 -5.72
C SER A 130 -5.15 -18.69 -5.60
N LYS A 131 -5.09 -19.76 -6.39
CA LYS A 131 -3.91 -20.65 -6.44
C LYS A 131 -2.84 -20.10 -7.37
N ILE A 132 -2.46 -18.85 -7.14
CA ILE A 132 -1.44 -18.14 -7.90
C ILE A 132 -0.22 -17.96 -6.99
N ILE A 133 0.96 -18.20 -7.54
CA ILE A 133 2.24 -17.89 -6.89
C ILE A 133 2.92 -16.80 -7.71
N ILE A 134 3.46 -15.79 -7.02
CA ILE A 134 4.31 -14.76 -7.63
C ILE A 134 5.74 -15.01 -7.18
N GLU A 135 6.61 -15.29 -8.13
CA GLU A 135 8.04 -15.48 -7.94
C GLU A 135 8.75 -14.21 -8.37
N ILE A 136 9.64 -13.68 -7.53
CA ILE A 136 10.39 -12.44 -7.82
C ILE A 136 11.73 -12.82 -8.42
N ASP A 137 12.03 -12.24 -9.58
CA ASP A 137 13.28 -12.50 -10.31
C ASP A 137 14.20 -11.27 -10.22
N LYS A 138 15.36 -11.42 -9.58
CA LYS A 138 16.38 -10.37 -9.44
C LYS A 138 17.29 -10.29 -10.68
N ARG A 139 16.71 -10.38 -11.88
CA ARG A 139 17.49 -10.45 -13.14
C ARG A 139 18.21 -9.14 -13.53
N GLY A 140 18.07 -8.07 -12.75
CA GLY A 140 18.76 -6.79 -12.99
C GLY A 140 20.27 -6.76 -12.71
N GLU A 141 20.86 -7.81 -12.11
CA GLU A 141 22.29 -7.79 -11.71
C GLU A 141 23.24 -8.70 -12.53
N GLU A 142 22.74 -9.62 -13.37
CA GLU A 142 23.60 -10.68 -13.95
C GLU A 142 23.85 -10.61 -15.48
N ASN A 143 23.42 -9.56 -16.19
CA ASN A 143 23.62 -9.48 -17.65
C ASN A 143 24.66 -8.44 -18.12
N ASP A 144 25.51 -7.94 -17.22
CA ASP A 144 26.60 -6.98 -17.55
C ASP A 144 28.03 -7.57 -17.35
N GLU A 145 28.23 -8.89 -17.54
CA GLU A 145 29.57 -9.50 -17.68
C GLU A 145 29.77 -10.30 -18.98
#